data_AF-A0A3L7WY43-F1
#
_entry.id   AF-A0A3L7WY43-F1
#
_cell.length_a   1.000
_cell.length_b   1.000
_cell.length_c   1.000
_cell.angle_alpha   90.00
_cell.angle_beta   90.00
_cell.angle_gamma   90.00
#
_symmetry.space_group_name_H-M   'P 1'
#
loop_
_entity.id
_entity.type
_entity.pdbx_description
1 polymer ?
#
loop_
_entity_poly.entity_id
_entity_poly.type
_entity_poly.pdbx_seq_one_letter_code
_entity_poly.pdbx_strand_id
1 'polypeptide(L)'
;MNTDDFKDSTAGHLIEAEAGVLAFLPAPLPRILQFDPETVYVLDGASRAVAELSGAGETLPNPYLLIEPFLRREAVLSSRIEGTQASLPDVYVFEASGKARTPDTREVANYVRALGEGQQRLATLPISTGLIRELHATLMDGVRGDDKRPGELRDRQVYIAAQGVSIAEARFVPPPHRMFPGLLADWEQFVHDDGPLPPLIRCALMHYQFETIHPFNDGNGRIGRLLIPLFLIERDVLSTPLLYVSAYFERERSAYYDHLYAVSASGNWRPWLHYFLRGVTEIAIDAAHRVKALRDLHEEYRRRLQAAHASANASRLVEELLVWPVISAPIVANILGVTPAGARLVIERLRAAGILSPLDHGRPQLYAAQEILDLLE
;
A
#
# COMPACT_ATOMS: atom_id res chain seq x y z
N MET A 1 -17.54 22.51 0.71
CA MET A 1 -16.28 22.85 0.02
C MET A 1 -16.27 24.35 -0.04
N ASN A 2 -15.36 25.04 0.64
CA ASN A 2 -15.40 26.50 0.67
C ASN A 2 -14.93 27.04 -0.68
N THR A 3 -15.83 27.62 -1.47
CA THR A 3 -15.54 28.08 -2.84
C THR A 3 -14.51 29.20 -2.87
N ASP A 4 -14.42 29.99 -1.79
CA ASP A 4 -13.47 31.08 -1.67
C ASP A 4 -12.02 30.60 -1.65
N ASP A 5 -11.77 29.39 -1.17
CA ASP A 5 -10.43 28.82 -1.07
C ASP A 5 -9.81 28.56 -2.46
N PHE A 6 -10.62 28.42 -3.52
CA PHE A 6 -10.19 27.99 -4.85
C PHE A 6 -10.03 29.13 -5.86
N LYS A 7 -10.33 30.38 -5.48
CA LYS A 7 -10.38 31.53 -6.42
C LYS A 7 -9.06 31.77 -7.16
N ASP A 8 -7.96 31.56 -6.46
CA ASP A 8 -6.60 31.79 -6.97
C ASP A 8 -5.83 30.47 -7.21
N SER A 9 -6.55 29.34 -7.32
CA SER A 9 -5.91 28.04 -7.52
C SER A 9 -5.18 27.98 -8.84
N THR A 10 -3.91 27.63 -8.81
CA THR A 10 -3.13 27.27 -10.01
C THR A 10 -3.23 25.79 -10.37
N ALA A 11 -3.84 24.98 -9.49
CA ALA A 11 -3.96 23.53 -9.67
C ALA A 11 -5.29 23.12 -10.33
N GLY A 12 -6.17 24.06 -10.61
CA GLY A 12 -7.48 23.79 -11.23
C GLY A 12 -8.46 24.94 -11.01
N HIS A 13 -9.73 24.71 -11.31
CA HIS A 13 -10.80 25.68 -11.10
C HIS A 13 -12.12 24.99 -10.80
N LEU A 14 -13.08 25.73 -10.24
CA LEU A 14 -14.42 25.21 -9.98
C LEU A 14 -15.29 25.26 -11.23
N ILE A 15 -16.04 24.19 -11.47
CA ILE A 15 -17.03 24.07 -12.54
C ILE A 15 -18.36 23.58 -11.98
N GLU A 16 -19.45 23.83 -12.70
CA GLU A 16 -20.75 23.27 -12.37
C GLU A 16 -20.80 21.77 -12.74
N ALA A 17 -21.20 20.96 -11.76
CA ALA A 17 -21.47 19.54 -11.89
C ALA A 17 -22.99 19.29 -11.98
N GLU A 18 -23.46 18.15 -11.46
CA GLU A 18 -24.89 17.82 -11.43
C GLU A 18 -25.63 18.63 -10.35
N ALA A 19 -26.87 19.04 -10.67
CA ALA A 19 -27.79 19.70 -9.74
C ALA A 19 -27.23 20.99 -9.05
N GLY A 20 -26.43 21.77 -9.77
CA GLY A 20 -25.92 23.06 -9.29
C GLY A 20 -24.79 22.96 -8.26
N VAL A 21 -24.27 21.75 -8.01
CA VAL A 21 -23.11 21.54 -7.13
C VAL A 21 -21.84 21.96 -7.86
N LEU A 22 -20.99 22.74 -7.20
CA LEU A 22 -19.66 23.06 -7.72
C LEU A 22 -18.69 21.90 -7.44
N ALA A 23 -17.91 21.55 -8.46
CA ALA A 23 -16.87 20.54 -8.42
C ALA A 23 -15.53 21.13 -8.85
N PHE A 24 -14.44 20.61 -8.30
CA PHE A 24 -13.10 21.00 -8.70
C PHE A 24 -12.67 20.24 -9.96
N LEU A 25 -12.35 20.98 -11.03
CA LEU A 25 -11.72 20.46 -12.23
C LEU A 25 -10.20 20.70 -12.12
N PRO A 26 -9.37 19.65 -11.90
CA PRO A 26 -7.94 19.82 -11.82
C PRO A 26 -7.36 20.26 -13.18
N ALA A 27 -6.36 21.13 -13.13
CA ALA A 27 -5.51 21.44 -14.26
C ALA A 27 -4.58 20.25 -14.57
N PRO A 28 -4.02 20.17 -15.79
CA PRO A 28 -2.93 19.26 -16.09
C PRO A 28 -1.76 19.43 -15.12
N LEU A 29 -1.12 18.31 -14.75
CA LEU A 29 0.02 18.35 -13.86
C LEU A 29 1.19 19.16 -14.46
N PRO A 30 1.91 19.94 -13.65
CA PRO A 30 3.05 20.71 -14.12
C PRO A 30 4.14 19.76 -14.62
N ARG A 31 4.60 19.95 -15.86
CA ARG A 31 5.69 19.16 -16.46
C ARG A 31 7.08 19.67 -16.08
N ILE A 32 7.14 20.91 -15.59
CA ILE A 32 8.34 21.57 -15.08
C ILE A 32 7.97 22.22 -13.75
N LEU A 33 8.79 22.02 -12.73
CA LEU A 33 8.67 22.69 -11.44
C LEU A 33 10.00 23.34 -11.08
N GLN A 34 9.92 24.53 -10.50
CA GLN A 34 11.08 25.18 -9.89
C GLN A 34 11.20 24.72 -8.44
N PHE A 35 12.39 24.23 -8.07
CA PHE A 35 12.67 23.78 -6.71
C PHE A 35 13.56 24.79 -6.00
N ASP A 36 13.13 25.20 -4.81
CA ASP A 36 14.00 25.94 -3.89
C ASP A 36 15.04 25.01 -3.25
N PRO A 37 16.13 25.54 -2.68
CA PRO A 37 17.18 24.72 -2.08
C PRO A 37 16.70 23.74 -1.01
N GLU A 38 15.66 24.08 -0.24
CA GLU A 38 15.11 23.17 0.78
C GLU A 38 14.40 21.98 0.12
N THR A 39 13.64 22.22 -0.95
CA THR A 39 13.00 21.13 -1.72
C THR A 39 14.04 20.17 -2.32
N VAL A 40 15.15 20.71 -2.85
CA VAL A 40 16.26 19.88 -3.36
C VAL A 40 16.89 19.05 -2.24
N TYR A 41 17.13 19.66 -1.07
CA TYR A 41 17.70 18.96 0.09
C TYR A 41 16.81 17.80 0.57
N VAL A 42 15.50 18.03 0.68
CA VAL A 42 14.54 16.99 1.09
C VAL A 42 14.44 15.88 0.04
N LEU A 43 14.46 16.22 -1.25
CA LEU A 43 14.47 15.26 -2.34
C LEU A 43 15.72 14.38 -2.35
N ASP A 44 16.90 14.96 -2.13
CA ASP A 44 18.17 14.20 -2.04
C ASP A 44 18.12 13.18 -0.90
N GLY A 45 17.66 13.60 0.29
CA GLY A 45 17.47 12.71 1.44
C GLY A 45 16.53 11.54 1.13
N ALA A 46 15.38 11.82 0.52
CA ALA A 46 14.42 10.80 0.12
C ALA A 46 15.01 9.84 -0.91
N SER A 47 15.74 10.36 -1.90
CA SER A 47 16.34 9.56 -2.97
C SER A 47 17.42 8.61 -2.43
N ARG A 48 18.27 9.09 -1.51
CA ARG A 48 19.26 8.27 -0.81
C ARG A 48 18.62 7.17 0.03
N ALA A 49 17.58 7.49 0.79
CA ALA A 49 16.90 6.53 1.64
C ALA A 49 16.23 5.41 0.82
N VAL A 50 15.60 5.77 -0.31
CA VAL A 50 15.02 4.80 -1.25
C VAL A 50 16.08 3.93 -1.89
N ALA A 51 17.24 4.50 -2.27
CA ALA A 51 18.36 3.73 -2.81
C ALA A 51 18.95 2.75 -1.78
N GLU A 52 19.07 3.16 -0.51
CA GLU A 52 19.50 2.28 0.59
C GLU A 52 18.52 1.12 0.80
N LEU A 53 17.21 1.40 0.78
CA LEU A 53 16.17 0.37 0.85
C LEU A 53 16.25 -0.60 -0.33
N SER A 54 16.38 -0.10 -1.55
CA SER A 54 16.50 -0.93 -2.76
C SER A 54 17.71 -1.85 -2.65
N GLY A 55 18.86 -1.32 -2.25
CA GLY A 55 20.07 -2.11 -2.05
C GLY A 55 19.92 -3.15 -0.93
N ALA A 56 19.24 -2.82 0.16
CA ALA A 56 18.97 -3.78 1.24
C ALA A 56 18.12 -4.95 0.75
N GLY A 57 17.10 -4.69 -0.08
CA GLY A 57 16.24 -5.70 -0.69
C GLY A 57 16.98 -6.68 -1.63
N GLU A 58 18.00 -6.21 -2.34
CA GLU A 58 18.78 -7.03 -3.28
C GLU A 58 19.75 -8.01 -2.61
N THR A 59 20.17 -7.74 -1.37
CA THR A 59 21.08 -8.63 -0.63
C THR A 59 20.42 -9.92 -0.11
N LEU A 60 19.13 -10.10 -0.36
CA LEU A 60 18.35 -11.21 0.16
C LEU A 60 18.47 -12.44 -0.75
N PRO A 61 18.77 -13.64 -0.21
CA PRO A 61 18.81 -14.88 -1.00
C PRO A 61 17.49 -15.20 -1.70
N ASN A 62 16.37 -14.76 -1.10
CA ASN A 62 15.04 -14.81 -1.70
C ASN A 62 14.27 -13.54 -1.29
N PRO A 63 14.26 -12.49 -2.14
CA PRO A 63 13.60 -11.21 -1.83
C PRO A 63 12.10 -11.38 -1.55
N TYR A 64 11.45 -12.35 -2.17
CA TYR A 64 10.03 -12.66 -1.97
C TYR A 64 9.69 -12.96 -0.51
N LEU A 65 10.63 -13.53 0.27
CA LEU A 65 10.38 -13.88 1.67
C LEU A 65 10.15 -12.66 2.56
N LEU A 66 10.74 -11.50 2.24
CA LEU A 66 10.56 -10.28 3.02
C LEU A 66 9.52 -9.34 2.42
N ILE A 67 9.30 -9.35 1.10
CA ILE A 67 8.27 -8.51 0.45
C ILE A 67 6.88 -8.80 1.03
N GLU A 68 6.52 -10.07 1.17
CA GLU A 68 5.20 -10.54 1.56
C GLU A 68 4.73 -9.99 2.93
N PRO A 69 5.57 -9.97 3.98
CA PRO A 69 5.25 -9.27 5.24
C PRO A 69 5.00 -7.77 5.11
N PHE A 70 5.88 -7.06 4.42
CA PHE A 70 5.75 -5.61 4.25
C PHE A 70 4.50 -5.27 3.45
N LEU A 71 4.17 -6.10 2.45
CA LEU A 71 2.96 -5.98 1.66
C LEU A 71 1.68 -6.08 2.51
N ARG A 72 1.61 -7.05 3.42
CA ARG A 72 0.47 -7.19 4.34
C ARG A 72 0.39 -6.04 5.32
N ARG A 73 1.52 -5.58 5.83
CA ARG A 73 1.59 -4.39 6.70
C ARG A 73 1.03 -3.15 5.99
N GLU A 74 1.46 -2.92 4.76
CA GLU A 74 0.93 -1.86 3.90
C GLU A 74 -0.58 -1.99 3.71
N ALA A 75 -1.06 -3.19 3.37
CA ALA A 75 -2.48 -3.43 3.14
C ALA A 75 -3.34 -3.09 4.37
N VAL A 76 -2.88 -3.47 5.56
CA VAL A 76 -3.53 -3.14 6.83
C VAL A 76 -3.58 -1.62 7.05
N LEU A 77 -2.43 -0.95 6.93
CA LEU A 77 -2.30 0.48 7.21
C LEU A 77 -3.06 1.34 6.18
N SER A 78 -2.94 0.99 4.91
CA SER A 78 -3.66 1.64 3.81
C SER A 78 -5.17 1.50 3.97
N SER A 79 -5.66 0.34 4.41
CA SER A 79 -7.09 0.13 4.65
C SER A 79 -7.58 0.84 5.91
N ARG A 80 -6.74 0.96 6.95
CA ARG A 80 -7.08 1.68 8.19
C ARG A 80 -7.33 3.17 7.96
N ILE A 81 -6.64 3.79 6.99
CA ILE A 81 -6.92 5.16 6.57
C ILE A 81 -8.39 5.31 6.16
N GLU A 82 -8.96 4.30 5.49
CA GLU A 82 -10.37 4.24 5.05
C GLU A 82 -11.33 3.69 6.13
N GLY A 83 -10.85 3.51 7.37
CA GLY A 83 -11.65 3.12 8.54
C GLY A 83 -11.70 1.63 8.86
N THR A 84 -10.99 0.78 8.11
CA THR A 84 -10.89 -0.67 8.38
C THR A 84 -10.21 -0.94 9.73
N GLN A 85 -10.72 -1.90 10.50
CA GLN A 85 -10.27 -2.24 11.86
C GLN A 85 -9.47 -3.55 11.96
N ALA A 86 -9.10 -4.16 10.83
CA ALA A 86 -8.34 -5.40 10.81
C ALA A 86 -6.89 -5.20 11.31
N SER A 87 -6.38 -6.18 12.04
CA SER A 87 -4.97 -6.26 12.45
C SER A 87 -4.14 -7.13 11.49
N LEU A 88 -2.82 -6.98 11.51
CA LEU A 88 -1.91 -7.81 10.72
C LEU A 88 -2.03 -9.31 11.09
N PRO A 89 -2.09 -9.70 12.38
CA PRO A 89 -2.44 -11.07 12.76
C PRO A 89 -3.76 -11.55 12.16
N ASP A 90 -4.82 -10.74 12.13
CA ASP A 90 -6.11 -11.18 11.57
C ASP A 90 -6.00 -11.53 10.08
N VAL A 91 -5.19 -10.79 9.31
CA VAL A 91 -4.92 -11.08 7.89
C VAL A 91 -4.24 -12.44 7.74
N TYR A 92 -3.16 -12.67 8.49
CA TYR A 92 -2.48 -13.96 8.46
C TYR A 92 -3.39 -15.11 8.90
N VAL A 93 -4.21 -14.91 9.94
CA VAL A 93 -5.19 -15.91 10.39
C VAL A 93 -6.23 -16.19 9.30
N PHE A 94 -6.67 -15.17 8.57
CA PHE A 94 -7.62 -15.32 7.48
C PHE A 94 -7.02 -16.13 6.33
N GLU A 95 -5.83 -15.78 5.85
CA GLU A 95 -5.14 -16.52 4.79
C GLU A 95 -4.85 -17.97 5.22
N ALA A 96 -4.49 -18.16 6.49
CA ALA A 96 -4.22 -19.46 7.09
C ALA A 96 -5.45 -20.38 7.20
N SER A 97 -6.61 -19.82 7.55
CA SER A 97 -7.80 -20.59 7.92
C SER A 97 -8.93 -20.55 6.90
N GLY A 98 -8.86 -19.61 5.93
CA GLY A 98 -9.95 -19.24 5.03
C GLY A 98 -11.14 -18.57 5.73
N LYS A 99 -11.05 -18.30 7.04
CA LYS A 99 -12.16 -17.76 7.85
C LYS A 99 -11.86 -16.34 8.28
N ALA A 100 -12.56 -15.40 7.69
CA ALA A 100 -12.43 -14.00 8.07
C ALA A 100 -13.08 -13.79 9.44
N ARG A 101 -12.36 -13.18 10.37
CA ARG A 101 -12.93 -12.78 11.67
C ARG A 101 -13.90 -11.60 11.52
N THR A 102 -13.63 -10.74 10.54
CA THR A 102 -14.44 -9.57 10.21
C THR A 102 -14.50 -9.39 8.68
N PRO A 103 -15.53 -8.70 8.15
CA PRO A 103 -15.56 -8.31 6.74
C PRO A 103 -14.32 -7.50 6.32
N ASP A 104 -13.84 -6.65 7.22
CA ASP A 104 -12.63 -5.82 7.10
C ASP A 104 -11.37 -6.64 6.76
N THR A 105 -11.24 -7.86 7.28
CA THR A 105 -10.08 -8.71 6.96
C THR A 105 -10.04 -9.11 5.48
N ARG A 106 -11.20 -9.28 4.85
CA ARG A 106 -11.27 -9.58 3.41
C ARG A 106 -10.89 -8.37 2.57
N GLU A 107 -11.25 -7.16 3.00
CA GLU A 107 -10.81 -5.92 2.34
C GLU A 107 -9.28 -5.81 2.31
N VAL A 108 -8.62 -6.11 3.42
CA VAL A 108 -7.16 -6.10 3.50
C VAL A 108 -6.53 -7.18 2.62
N ALA A 109 -7.09 -8.40 2.62
CA ALA A 109 -6.59 -9.48 1.76
C ALA A 109 -6.74 -9.17 0.26
N ASN A 110 -7.84 -8.50 -0.13
CA ASN A 110 -8.02 -8.02 -1.50
C ASN A 110 -6.96 -6.98 -1.89
N TYR A 111 -6.55 -6.11 -0.96
CA TYR A 111 -5.46 -5.16 -1.21
C TYR A 111 -4.12 -5.87 -1.47
N VAL A 112 -3.78 -6.86 -0.64
CA VAL A 112 -2.57 -7.70 -0.83
C VAL A 112 -2.59 -8.34 -2.21
N ARG A 113 -3.74 -8.95 -2.58
CA ARG A 113 -3.94 -9.56 -3.90
C ARG A 113 -3.79 -8.55 -5.04
N ALA A 114 -4.44 -7.39 -4.94
CA ALA A 114 -4.38 -6.35 -5.97
C ALA A 114 -2.96 -5.82 -6.19
N LEU A 115 -2.17 -5.61 -5.13
CA LEU A 115 -0.79 -5.17 -5.28
C LEU A 115 0.10 -6.25 -5.93
N GLY A 116 -0.05 -7.51 -5.50
CA GLY A 116 0.68 -8.65 -6.08
C GLY A 116 0.34 -8.85 -7.57
N GLU A 117 -0.94 -8.77 -7.92
CA GLU A 117 -1.40 -8.78 -9.32
C GLU A 117 -0.83 -7.60 -10.10
N GLY A 118 -0.89 -6.39 -9.54
CA GLY A 118 -0.33 -5.18 -10.16
C GLY A 118 1.16 -5.33 -10.48
N GLN A 119 1.95 -5.82 -9.52
CA GLN A 119 3.38 -6.04 -9.70
C GLN A 119 3.66 -7.02 -10.86
N GLN A 120 2.90 -8.12 -10.96
CA GLN A 120 3.04 -9.08 -12.05
C GLN A 120 2.59 -8.49 -13.40
N ARG A 121 1.51 -7.69 -13.40
CA ARG A 121 0.93 -7.11 -14.62
C ARG A 121 1.81 -6.04 -15.24
N LEU A 122 2.63 -5.32 -14.47
CA LEU A 122 3.59 -4.32 -15.00
C LEU A 122 4.53 -4.90 -16.07
N ALA A 123 4.79 -6.21 -16.08
CA ALA A 123 5.59 -6.84 -17.13
C ALA A 123 4.94 -6.79 -18.53
N THR A 124 3.61 -6.62 -18.62
CA THR A 124 2.86 -6.66 -19.88
C THR A 124 1.90 -5.49 -20.07
N LEU A 125 1.54 -4.79 -18.99
CA LEU A 125 0.58 -3.71 -18.98
C LEU A 125 1.12 -2.58 -18.10
N PRO A 126 1.60 -1.47 -18.69
CA PRO A 126 2.09 -0.34 -17.92
C PRO A 126 0.96 0.34 -17.14
N ILE A 127 1.34 1.21 -16.19
CA ILE A 127 0.35 1.92 -15.37
C ILE A 127 -0.60 2.74 -16.25
N SER A 128 -1.86 2.32 -16.28
CA SER A 128 -2.89 2.89 -17.14
C SER A 128 -4.25 2.80 -16.46
N THR A 129 -5.25 3.50 -16.99
CA THR A 129 -6.66 3.33 -16.58
C THR A 129 -7.09 1.88 -16.72
N GLY A 130 -6.56 1.16 -17.73
CA GLY A 130 -6.78 -0.28 -17.88
C GLY A 130 -6.30 -1.07 -16.67
N LEU A 131 -5.03 -0.91 -16.29
CA LEU A 131 -4.46 -1.57 -15.10
C LEU A 131 -5.22 -1.18 -13.83
N ILE A 132 -5.48 0.10 -13.63
CA ILE A 132 -6.17 0.62 -12.44
C ILE A 132 -7.56 0.00 -12.31
N ARG A 133 -8.29 -0.19 -13.41
CA ARG A 133 -9.59 -0.85 -13.41
C ARG A 133 -9.49 -2.33 -13.06
N GLU A 134 -8.48 -3.05 -13.55
CA GLU A 134 -8.20 -4.43 -13.14
C GLU A 134 -7.96 -4.51 -11.63
N LEU A 135 -7.08 -3.67 -11.10
CA LEU A 135 -6.75 -3.66 -9.67
C LEU A 135 -7.92 -3.23 -8.80
N HIS A 136 -8.73 -2.28 -9.25
CA HIS A 136 -9.94 -1.85 -8.56
C HIS A 136 -11.01 -2.95 -8.50
N ALA A 137 -11.14 -3.76 -9.56
CA ALA A 137 -12.02 -4.93 -9.54
C ALA A 137 -11.59 -5.93 -8.45
N THR A 138 -10.30 -6.27 -8.41
CA THR A 138 -9.72 -7.15 -7.39
C THR A 138 -9.88 -6.59 -5.97
N LEU A 139 -9.66 -5.29 -5.80
CA LEU A 139 -9.74 -4.61 -4.51
C LEU A 139 -11.15 -4.69 -3.90
N MET A 140 -12.18 -4.48 -4.72
CA MET A 140 -13.57 -4.34 -4.27
C MET A 140 -14.38 -5.65 -4.29
N ASP A 141 -13.80 -6.75 -4.78
CA ASP A 141 -14.44 -8.06 -4.94
C ASP A 141 -14.95 -8.65 -3.60
N GLY A 142 -16.27 -8.79 -3.47
CA GLY A 142 -16.92 -9.47 -2.35
C GLY A 142 -16.77 -8.76 -1.00
N VAL A 143 -16.57 -7.44 -1.00
CA VAL A 143 -16.37 -6.61 0.22
C VAL A 143 -17.30 -5.39 0.25
N ARG A 144 -17.18 -4.52 1.27
CA ARG A 144 -17.96 -3.28 1.33
C ARG A 144 -17.67 -2.44 0.09
N GLY A 145 -18.72 -2.07 -0.63
CA GLY A 145 -18.62 -1.34 -1.90
C GLY A 145 -18.51 -2.23 -3.13
N ASP A 146 -18.63 -3.56 -3.01
CA ASP A 146 -18.76 -4.49 -4.13
C ASP A 146 -20.01 -4.21 -5.00
N ASP A 147 -21.03 -3.59 -4.42
CA ASP A 147 -22.21 -3.07 -5.12
C ASP A 147 -21.94 -1.76 -5.88
N LYS A 148 -20.75 -1.15 -5.72
CA LYS A 148 -20.40 0.15 -6.30
C LYS A 148 -19.63 0.06 -7.62
N ARG A 149 -19.90 -1.01 -8.39
CA ARG A 149 -19.35 -1.28 -9.73
C ARG A 149 -17.81 -1.46 -9.72
N PRO A 150 -17.28 -2.54 -9.11
CA PRO A 150 -15.87 -2.92 -9.17
C PRO A 150 -15.30 -2.86 -10.59
N GLY A 151 -14.10 -2.30 -10.74
CA GLY A 151 -13.43 -2.10 -12.04
C GLY A 151 -14.07 -1.11 -13.02
N GLU A 152 -15.16 -0.44 -12.66
CA GLU A 152 -15.84 0.53 -13.53
C GLU A 152 -15.66 1.96 -13.02
N LEU A 153 -15.38 2.88 -13.93
CA LEU A 153 -15.38 4.32 -13.61
C LEU A 153 -16.79 4.75 -13.19
N ARG A 154 -16.88 5.63 -12.19
CA ARG A 154 -18.16 6.16 -11.75
C ARG A 154 -18.84 6.96 -12.87
N ASP A 155 -20.16 6.89 -12.89
CA ASP A 155 -21.07 7.54 -13.85
C ASP A 155 -21.98 8.58 -13.17
N ARG A 156 -21.60 8.98 -11.95
CA ARG A 156 -22.32 9.95 -11.12
C ARG A 156 -21.38 10.86 -10.35
N GLN A 157 -21.90 11.98 -9.87
CA GLN A 157 -21.15 12.87 -8.98
C GLN A 157 -20.95 12.23 -7.60
N VAL A 158 -19.74 12.37 -7.06
CA VAL A 158 -19.38 11.97 -5.69
C VAL A 158 -18.76 13.16 -4.95
N TYR A 159 -18.57 13.01 -3.64
CA TYR A 159 -17.95 14.02 -2.79
C TYR A 159 -17.16 13.36 -1.67
N ILE A 160 -16.13 14.05 -1.18
CA ILE A 160 -15.26 13.61 -0.09
C ILE A 160 -15.67 14.36 1.17
N ALA A 161 -16.12 13.62 2.17
CA ALA A 161 -16.67 14.14 3.42
C ALA A 161 -16.40 13.17 4.57
N ALA A 162 -16.46 13.68 5.80
CA ALA A 162 -16.61 12.80 6.96
C ALA A 162 -17.95 12.05 6.87
N GLN A 163 -18.05 10.87 7.50
CA GLN A 163 -19.27 10.07 7.47
C GLN A 163 -20.47 10.86 8.00
N GLY A 164 -21.60 10.77 7.28
CA GLY A 164 -22.84 11.46 7.65
C GLY A 164 -22.90 12.94 7.24
N VAL A 165 -21.85 13.50 6.65
CA VAL A 165 -21.83 14.88 6.16
C VAL A 165 -22.42 14.95 4.75
N SER A 166 -23.30 15.92 4.52
CA SER A 166 -23.94 16.12 3.22
C SER A 166 -22.98 16.74 2.19
N ILE A 167 -23.34 16.69 0.91
CA ILE A 167 -22.54 17.32 -0.16
C ILE A 167 -22.35 18.83 0.04
N ALA A 168 -23.30 19.51 0.67
CA ALA A 168 -23.22 20.95 0.95
C ALA A 168 -22.06 21.30 1.91
N GLU A 169 -21.75 20.37 2.82
CA GLU A 169 -20.69 20.50 3.81
C GLU A 169 -19.45 19.66 3.45
N ALA A 170 -19.46 19.01 2.27
CA ALA A 170 -18.37 18.17 1.83
C ALA A 170 -17.05 18.92 1.84
N ARG A 171 -15.97 18.27 2.27
CA ARG A 171 -14.65 18.89 2.28
C ARG A 171 -14.20 19.20 0.85
N PHE A 172 -14.44 18.27 -0.07
CA PHE A 172 -14.02 18.39 -1.46
C PHE A 172 -15.00 17.69 -2.40
N VAL A 173 -15.18 18.24 -3.61
CA VAL A 173 -16.05 17.66 -4.65
C VAL A 173 -15.20 17.40 -5.90
N PRO A 174 -14.85 16.13 -6.21
CA PRO A 174 -14.06 15.75 -7.39
C PRO A 174 -14.75 16.10 -8.73
N PRO A 175 -14.03 16.08 -9.87
CA PRO A 175 -14.58 16.48 -11.16
C PRO A 175 -15.75 15.57 -11.59
N PRO A 176 -16.71 16.08 -12.38
CA PRO A 176 -17.80 15.26 -12.90
C PRO A 176 -17.26 14.22 -13.90
N HIS A 177 -17.87 13.03 -13.91
CA HIS A 177 -17.46 11.87 -14.72
C HIS A 177 -17.36 12.17 -16.22
N ARG A 178 -18.16 13.11 -16.74
CA ARG A 178 -18.06 13.62 -18.13
C ARG A 178 -16.68 14.17 -18.52
N MET A 179 -15.83 14.50 -17.55
CA MET A 179 -14.46 15.01 -17.77
C MET A 179 -13.40 13.91 -17.82
N PHE A 180 -13.74 12.66 -17.43
CA PHE A 180 -12.77 11.57 -17.33
C PHE A 180 -11.97 11.28 -18.61
N PRO A 181 -12.54 11.29 -19.83
CA PRO A 181 -11.76 10.98 -21.03
C PRO A 181 -10.53 11.87 -21.20
N GLY A 182 -10.64 13.16 -20.91
CA GLY A 182 -9.50 14.09 -20.97
C GLY A 182 -8.56 13.98 -19.76
N LEU A 183 -9.14 13.89 -18.56
CA LEU A 183 -8.36 13.87 -17.32
C LEU A 183 -7.50 12.62 -17.17
N LEU A 184 -8.06 11.44 -17.47
CA LEU A 184 -7.35 10.18 -17.37
C LEU A 184 -6.31 10.03 -18.48
N ALA A 185 -6.58 10.55 -19.68
CA ALA A 185 -5.60 10.56 -20.76
C ALA A 185 -4.39 11.46 -20.44
N ASP A 186 -4.60 12.67 -19.90
CA ASP A 186 -3.50 13.54 -19.47
C ASP A 186 -2.72 12.94 -18.29
N TRP A 187 -3.43 12.30 -17.35
CA TRP A 187 -2.83 11.60 -16.23
C TRP A 187 -1.93 10.44 -16.68
N GLU A 188 -2.41 9.57 -17.58
CA GLU A 188 -1.59 8.48 -18.17
C GLU A 188 -0.38 9.04 -18.92
N GLN A 189 -0.58 10.09 -19.71
CA GLN A 189 0.53 10.76 -20.40
C GLN A 189 1.55 11.34 -19.40
N PHE A 190 1.11 11.82 -18.23
CA PHE A 190 2.01 12.26 -17.16
C PHE A 190 2.78 11.13 -16.49
N VAL A 191 2.09 10.03 -16.22
CA VAL A 191 2.71 8.84 -15.64
C VAL A 191 3.84 8.33 -16.53
N HIS A 192 3.65 8.32 -17.85
CA HIS A 192 4.63 7.82 -18.83
C HIS A 192 5.59 8.86 -19.40
N ASP A 193 5.42 10.13 -19.09
CA ASP A 193 6.32 11.18 -19.60
C ASP A 193 7.76 11.01 -19.06
N ASP A 194 8.74 11.19 -19.94
CA ASP A 194 10.18 11.10 -19.65
C ASP A 194 10.82 12.48 -19.42
N GLY A 195 9.99 13.49 -19.16
CA GLY A 195 10.41 14.84 -18.80
C GLY A 195 11.29 14.92 -17.55
N PRO A 196 11.84 16.12 -17.25
CA PRO A 196 12.96 16.31 -16.32
C PRO A 196 12.60 16.17 -14.83
N LEU A 197 11.35 15.85 -14.50
CA LEU A 197 10.93 15.71 -13.11
C LEU A 197 11.56 14.46 -12.48
N PRO A 198 12.21 14.61 -11.31
CA PRO A 198 12.72 13.46 -10.55
C PRO A 198 11.61 12.45 -10.24
N PRO A 199 11.87 11.13 -10.27
CA PRO A 199 10.83 10.12 -10.11
C PRO A 199 9.98 10.26 -8.85
N LEU A 200 10.58 10.60 -7.70
CA LEU A 200 9.83 10.80 -6.45
C LEU A 200 8.89 12.02 -6.50
N ILE A 201 9.28 13.09 -7.21
CA ILE A 201 8.41 14.25 -7.45
C ILE A 201 7.26 13.83 -8.36
N ARG A 202 7.56 13.13 -9.45
CA ARG A 202 6.55 12.62 -10.39
C ARG A 202 5.54 11.71 -9.69
N CYS A 203 6.02 10.83 -8.80
CA CYS A 203 5.18 9.96 -7.98
C CYS A 203 4.22 10.76 -7.08
N ALA A 204 4.72 11.78 -6.38
CA ALA A 204 3.91 12.64 -5.53
C ALA A 204 2.83 13.40 -6.31
N LEU A 205 3.16 13.90 -7.51
CA LEU A 205 2.22 14.59 -8.39
C LEU A 205 1.17 13.64 -8.97
N MET A 206 1.59 12.47 -9.45
CA MET A 206 0.71 11.41 -9.94
C MET A 206 -0.32 11.01 -8.88
N HIS A 207 0.15 10.77 -7.64
CA HIS A 207 -0.72 10.39 -6.53
C HIS A 207 -1.75 11.47 -6.22
N TYR A 208 -1.33 12.74 -6.07
CA TYR A 208 -2.26 13.85 -5.88
C TYR A 208 -3.33 13.92 -6.98
N GLN A 209 -2.91 13.83 -8.26
CA GLN A 209 -3.83 13.99 -9.37
C GLN A 209 -4.85 12.84 -9.42
N PHE A 210 -4.42 11.62 -9.13
CA PHE A 210 -5.31 10.46 -9.07
C PHE A 210 -6.37 10.63 -7.96
N GLU A 211 -5.94 11.00 -6.75
CA GLU A 211 -6.85 11.26 -5.63
C GLU A 211 -7.85 12.38 -5.95
N THR A 212 -7.40 13.40 -6.70
CA THR A 212 -8.20 14.56 -7.10
C THR A 212 -9.21 14.20 -8.19
N ILE A 213 -8.84 13.39 -9.19
CA ILE A 213 -9.76 12.88 -10.23
C ILE A 213 -10.84 12.00 -9.59
N HIS A 214 -10.44 11.16 -8.63
CA HIS A 214 -11.32 10.29 -7.85
C HIS A 214 -12.26 9.44 -8.75
N PRO A 215 -11.70 8.57 -9.62
CA PRO A 215 -12.43 7.97 -10.74
C PRO A 215 -13.48 6.92 -10.36
N PHE A 216 -13.45 6.38 -9.14
CA PHE A 216 -14.34 5.30 -8.70
C PHE A 216 -15.37 5.77 -7.67
N ASN A 217 -16.43 4.99 -7.47
CA ASN A 217 -17.45 5.26 -6.45
C ASN A 217 -16.96 5.01 -5.01
N ASP A 218 -15.88 4.23 -4.85
CA ASP A 218 -15.22 3.89 -3.59
C ASP A 218 -13.81 3.36 -3.91
N GLY A 219 -12.97 3.12 -2.91
CA GLY A 219 -11.66 2.48 -3.09
C GLY A 219 -10.56 3.35 -3.70
N ASN A 220 -10.85 4.61 -4.04
CA ASN A 220 -9.89 5.54 -4.65
C ASN A 220 -8.61 5.68 -3.83
N GLY A 221 -8.71 5.98 -2.53
CA GLY A 221 -7.53 6.15 -1.68
C GLY A 221 -6.61 4.94 -1.65
N ARG A 222 -7.20 3.73 -1.60
CA ARG A 222 -6.44 2.47 -1.64
C ARG A 222 -5.75 2.25 -2.98
N ILE A 223 -6.42 2.53 -4.10
CA ILE A 223 -5.80 2.45 -5.42
C ILE A 223 -4.70 3.51 -5.58
N GLY A 224 -4.94 4.74 -5.15
CA GLY A 224 -3.94 5.81 -5.24
C GLY A 224 -2.67 5.49 -4.46
N ARG A 225 -2.79 4.82 -3.30
CA ARG A 225 -1.63 4.33 -2.53
C ARG A 225 -0.98 3.10 -3.14
N LEU A 226 -1.74 2.18 -3.74
CA LEU A 226 -1.21 1.05 -4.52
C LEU A 226 -0.34 1.51 -5.70
N LEU A 227 -0.71 2.62 -6.34
CA LEU A 227 0.03 3.17 -7.47
C LEU A 227 1.43 3.69 -7.10
N ILE A 228 1.68 4.05 -5.84
CA ILE A 228 2.97 4.58 -5.38
C ILE A 228 4.10 3.54 -5.59
N PRO A 229 4.07 2.35 -4.95
CA PRO A 229 5.10 1.35 -5.16
C PRO A 229 5.14 0.83 -6.60
N LEU A 230 3.98 0.67 -7.26
CA LEU A 230 3.93 0.23 -8.65
C LEU A 230 4.66 1.20 -9.59
N PHE A 231 4.44 2.49 -9.41
CA PHE A 231 5.11 3.53 -10.21
C PHE A 231 6.61 3.54 -9.99
N LEU A 232 7.07 3.36 -8.74
CA LEU A 232 8.50 3.34 -8.44
C LEU A 232 9.20 2.09 -8.99
N ILE A 233 8.49 0.97 -9.08
CA ILE A 233 8.99 -0.24 -9.75
C ILE A 233 9.05 -0.03 -11.26
N GLU A 234 7.98 0.48 -11.88
CA GLU A 234 7.92 0.72 -13.33
C GLU A 234 9.01 1.71 -13.79
N ARG A 235 9.46 2.60 -12.89
CA ARG A 235 10.53 3.58 -13.16
C ARG A 235 11.92 3.14 -12.70
N ASP A 236 12.09 1.85 -12.35
CA ASP A 236 13.36 1.27 -11.88
C ASP A 236 13.99 2.01 -10.68
N VAL A 237 13.17 2.71 -9.89
CA VAL A 237 13.61 3.39 -8.65
C VAL A 237 13.73 2.39 -7.50
N LEU A 238 12.88 1.36 -7.53
CA LEU A 238 12.86 0.24 -6.60
C LEU A 238 12.85 -1.05 -7.39
N SER A 239 13.76 -1.98 -7.07
CA SER A 239 13.76 -3.32 -7.65
C SER A 239 12.65 -4.22 -7.08
N THR A 240 12.11 -3.87 -5.90
CA THR A 240 11.04 -4.60 -5.20
C THR A 240 10.10 -3.63 -4.46
N PRO A 241 8.80 -3.96 -4.26
CA PRO A 241 7.87 -3.08 -3.56
C PRO A 241 8.13 -3.14 -2.05
N LEU A 242 9.17 -2.47 -1.55
CA LEU A 242 9.46 -2.41 -0.11
C LEU A 242 9.08 -1.06 0.50
N LEU A 243 8.74 -0.07 -0.33
CA LEU A 243 8.38 1.27 0.11
C LEU A 243 6.87 1.43 0.22
N TYR A 244 6.40 1.49 1.46
CA TYR A 244 4.98 1.45 1.79
C TYR A 244 4.59 2.63 2.68
N VAL A 245 4.27 3.75 2.03
CA VAL A 245 4.10 5.05 2.68
C VAL A 245 2.85 5.14 3.57
N SER A 246 1.96 4.16 3.53
CA SER A 246 0.71 4.21 4.28
C SER A 246 0.92 4.28 5.79
N ALA A 247 2.04 3.79 6.34
CA ALA A 247 2.32 3.97 7.76
C ALA A 247 2.49 5.44 8.15
N TYR A 248 3.15 6.23 7.29
CA TYR A 248 3.31 7.67 7.49
C TYR A 248 1.98 8.41 7.27
N PHE A 249 1.25 8.07 6.20
CA PHE A 249 -0.05 8.69 5.91
C PHE A 249 -1.11 8.37 6.97
N GLU A 250 -1.09 7.18 7.56
CA GLU A 250 -2.03 6.81 8.63
C GLU A 250 -1.72 7.59 9.92
N ARG A 251 -0.45 7.65 10.32
CA ARG A 251 -0.03 8.42 11.51
C ARG A 251 -0.31 9.91 11.35
N GLU A 252 -0.03 10.46 10.17
CA GLU A 252 -0.19 11.89 9.85
C GLU A 252 -1.47 12.15 9.01
N ARG A 253 -2.55 11.40 9.25
CA ARG A 253 -3.74 11.39 8.38
C ARG A 253 -4.40 12.74 8.16
N SER A 254 -4.45 13.61 9.17
CA SER A 254 -4.98 14.97 8.97
C SER A 254 -4.10 15.74 7.99
N ALA A 255 -2.79 15.75 8.23
CA ALA A 255 -1.83 16.45 7.39
C ALA A 255 -1.86 15.94 5.94
N TYR A 256 -2.02 14.63 5.74
CA TYR A 256 -2.21 14.04 4.41
C TYR A 256 -3.36 14.70 3.64
N TYR A 257 -4.56 14.73 4.22
CA TYR A 257 -5.73 15.35 3.58
C TYR A 257 -5.62 16.87 3.51
N ASP A 258 -4.99 17.51 4.49
CA ASP A 258 -4.77 18.96 4.52
C ASP A 258 -3.82 19.40 3.39
N HIS A 259 -2.75 18.65 3.13
CA HIS A 259 -1.84 18.93 2.03
C HIS A 259 -2.46 18.67 0.65
N LEU A 260 -3.20 17.58 0.46
CA LEU A 260 -3.94 17.34 -0.79
C LEU A 260 -4.92 18.48 -1.06
N TYR A 261 -5.72 18.86 -0.05
CA TYR A 261 -6.66 19.98 -0.16
C TYR A 261 -5.95 21.30 -0.50
N ALA A 262 -4.83 21.61 0.17
CA ALA A 262 -4.09 22.85 -0.05
C ALA A 262 -3.51 22.97 -1.46
N VAL A 263 -3.14 21.84 -2.10
CA VAL A 263 -2.76 21.85 -3.52
C VAL A 263 -3.96 22.24 -4.37
N SER A 264 -5.12 21.61 -4.19
CA SER A 264 -6.31 21.93 -4.98
C SER A 264 -6.80 23.36 -4.73
N ALA A 265 -6.76 23.84 -3.48
CA ALA A 265 -7.22 25.16 -3.09
C ALA A 265 -6.32 26.28 -3.66
N SER A 266 -5.00 26.19 -3.47
CA SER A 266 -4.11 27.33 -3.76
C SER A 266 -2.82 26.96 -4.51
N GLY A 267 -2.73 25.75 -5.05
CA GLY A 267 -1.53 25.29 -5.75
C GLY A 267 -0.31 25.11 -4.84
N ASN A 268 -0.52 24.79 -3.56
CA ASN A 268 0.55 24.62 -2.56
C ASN A 268 1.36 23.32 -2.76
N TRP A 269 2.03 23.20 -3.91
CA TRP A 269 2.84 22.05 -4.27
C TRP A 269 4.03 21.83 -3.34
N ARG A 270 4.73 22.91 -2.95
CA ARG A 270 5.94 22.79 -2.12
C ARG A 270 5.68 22.09 -0.77
N PRO A 271 4.69 22.51 0.05
CA PRO A 271 4.34 21.78 1.28
C PRO A 271 3.93 20.32 1.03
N TRP A 272 3.17 20.03 -0.03
CA TRP A 272 2.81 18.65 -0.40
C TRP A 272 4.04 17.80 -0.71
N LEU A 273 4.95 18.31 -1.54
CA LEU A 273 6.18 17.62 -1.89
C LEU A 273 7.05 17.35 -0.66
N HIS A 274 7.18 18.33 0.24
CA HIS A 274 7.94 18.16 1.48
C HIS A 274 7.33 17.09 2.39
N TYR A 275 6.01 17.12 2.56
CA TYR A 275 5.27 16.10 3.33
C TYR A 275 5.50 14.70 2.74
N PHE A 276 5.29 14.56 1.42
CA PHE A 276 5.42 13.28 0.73
C PHE A 276 6.85 12.74 0.81
N LEU A 277 7.86 13.57 0.50
CA LEU A 277 9.27 13.16 0.50
C LEU A 277 9.80 12.84 1.90
N ARG A 278 9.33 13.55 2.94
CA ARG A 278 9.66 13.20 4.33
C ARG A 278 9.06 11.85 4.70
N GLY A 279 7.81 11.59 4.32
CA GLY A 279 7.18 10.28 4.47
C GLY A 279 7.96 9.18 3.77
N VAL A 280 8.35 9.40 2.51
CA VAL A 280 9.21 8.47 1.76
C VAL A 280 10.53 8.22 2.48
N THR A 281 11.20 9.27 2.95
CA THR A 281 12.49 9.16 3.66
C THR A 281 12.36 8.31 4.92
N GLU A 282 11.38 8.63 5.77
CA GLU A 282 11.19 7.95 7.05
C GLU A 282 10.85 6.46 6.85
N ILE A 283 9.92 6.18 5.93
CA ILE A 283 9.48 4.81 5.65
C ILE A 283 10.58 4.00 4.97
N ALA A 284 11.37 4.60 4.09
CA ALA A 284 12.49 3.91 3.46
C ALA A 284 13.55 3.49 4.51
N ILE A 285 13.86 4.38 5.46
CA ILE A 285 14.79 4.09 6.56
C ILE A 285 14.22 3.01 7.49
N ASP A 286 12.96 3.12 7.91
CA ASP A 286 12.28 2.11 8.73
C ASP A 286 12.28 0.73 8.06
N ALA A 287 11.90 0.67 6.78
CA ALA A 287 11.88 -0.56 6.00
C ALA A 287 13.28 -1.17 5.86
N ALA A 288 14.32 -0.37 5.60
CA ALA A 288 15.69 -0.86 5.48
C ALA A 288 16.19 -1.48 6.80
N HIS A 289 15.88 -0.84 7.94
CA HIS A 289 16.19 -1.39 9.27
C HIS A 289 15.44 -2.69 9.54
N ARG A 290 14.15 -2.77 9.21
CA ARG A 290 13.34 -3.98 9.40
C ARG A 290 13.79 -5.12 8.50
N VAL A 291 14.15 -4.85 7.24
CA VAL A 291 14.76 -5.85 6.33
C VAL A 291 16.03 -6.43 6.95
N LYS A 292 16.90 -5.58 7.49
CA LYS A 292 18.11 -6.02 8.19
C LYS A 292 17.78 -6.86 9.43
N ALA A 293 16.87 -6.40 10.27
CA ALA A 293 16.49 -7.10 11.50
C ALA A 293 15.86 -8.47 11.22
N LEU A 294 14.99 -8.57 10.22
CA LEU A 294 14.37 -9.84 9.79
C LEU A 294 15.42 -10.81 9.25
N ARG A 295 16.39 -10.34 8.47
CA ARG A 295 17.51 -11.17 8.01
C ARG A 295 18.36 -11.68 9.17
N ASP A 296 18.70 -10.81 10.12
CA ASP A 296 19.54 -11.17 11.26
C ASP A 296 18.81 -12.17 12.18
N LEU A 297 17.49 -12.01 12.36
CA LEU A 297 16.62 -12.96 13.06
C LEU A 297 16.52 -14.30 12.31
N HIS A 298 16.44 -14.27 10.98
CA HIS A 298 16.39 -15.48 10.16
C HIS A 298 17.65 -16.33 10.32
N GLU A 299 18.82 -15.70 10.31
CA GLU A 299 20.08 -16.41 10.57
C GLU A 299 20.18 -16.94 12.01
N GLU A 300 19.58 -16.23 12.96
CA GLU A 300 19.47 -16.71 14.34
C GLU A 300 18.59 -17.96 14.44
N TYR A 301 17.43 -17.98 13.77
CA TYR A 301 16.59 -19.18 13.71
C TYR A 301 17.33 -20.38 13.11
N ARG A 302 18.12 -20.18 12.03
CA ARG A 302 18.95 -21.24 11.46
C ARG A 302 19.98 -21.77 12.47
N ARG A 303 20.65 -20.89 13.23
CA ARG A 303 21.59 -21.29 14.28
C ARG A 303 20.92 -22.08 15.39
N ARG A 304 19.76 -21.63 15.90
CA ARG A 304 18.97 -22.34 16.93
C ARG A 304 18.59 -23.75 16.46
N LEU A 305 18.13 -23.88 15.22
CA LEU A 305 17.78 -25.19 14.65
C LEU A 305 18.99 -26.11 14.42
N GLN A 306 20.12 -25.56 13.99
CA GLN A 306 21.35 -26.34 13.82
C GLN A 306 21.86 -26.88 15.15
N ALA A 307 21.88 -26.06 16.20
CA ALA A 307 22.26 -26.46 17.55
C ALA A 307 21.31 -27.54 18.13
N ALA A 308 20.03 -27.50 17.76
CA ALA A 308 19.03 -28.50 18.17
C ALA A 308 19.04 -29.78 17.30
N HIS A 309 19.98 -29.93 16.36
CA HIS A 309 20.01 -31.01 15.37
C HIS A 309 18.66 -31.23 14.67
N ALA A 310 18.00 -30.12 14.31
CA ALA A 310 16.67 -30.15 13.75
C ALA A 310 16.64 -30.83 12.37
N SER A 311 15.51 -31.48 12.05
CA SER A 311 15.31 -32.14 10.76
C SER A 311 15.30 -31.15 9.59
N ALA A 312 15.60 -31.61 8.38
CA ALA A 312 15.51 -30.81 7.15
C ALA A 312 14.13 -30.11 6.99
N ASN A 313 13.03 -30.76 7.37
CA ASN A 313 11.69 -30.16 7.33
C ASN A 313 11.49 -29.00 8.31
N ALA A 314 12.21 -28.98 9.44
CA ALA A 314 12.19 -27.86 10.37
C ALA A 314 12.95 -26.66 9.81
N SER A 315 14.11 -26.90 9.20
CA SER A 315 14.86 -25.86 8.47
C SER A 315 14.04 -25.29 7.31
N ARG A 316 13.38 -26.15 6.51
CA ARG A 316 12.47 -25.71 5.45
C ARG A 316 11.33 -24.85 5.98
N LEU A 317 10.72 -25.22 7.11
CA LEU A 317 9.62 -24.43 7.68
C LEU A 317 10.11 -23.05 8.16
N VAL A 318 11.33 -22.96 8.71
CA VAL A 318 11.90 -21.66 9.12
C VAL A 318 12.07 -20.70 7.95
N GLU A 319 12.46 -21.17 6.76
CA GLU A 319 12.49 -20.33 5.55
C GLU A 319 11.11 -19.74 5.22
N GLU A 320 10.05 -20.51 5.47
CA GLU A 320 8.67 -20.15 5.16
C GLU A 320 8.05 -19.23 6.22
N LEU A 321 8.60 -19.18 7.44
CA LEU A 321 8.05 -18.35 8.52
C LEU A 321 8.19 -16.85 8.28
N LEU A 322 9.11 -16.43 7.42
CA LEU A 322 9.19 -15.04 6.99
C LEU A 322 7.93 -14.66 6.18
N VAL A 323 7.45 -15.55 5.30
CA VAL A 323 6.20 -15.32 4.54
C VAL A 323 4.97 -15.59 5.40
N TRP A 324 5.02 -16.65 6.20
CA TRP A 324 3.93 -17.17 7.02
C TRP A 324 4.31 -17.16 8.50
N PRO A 325 4.38 -15.98 9.16
CA PRO A 325 4.71 -15.90 10.58
C PRO A 325 3.61 -16.49 11.47
N VAL A 326 2.39 -16.68 10.95
CA VAL A 326 1.30 -17.41 11.62
C VAL A 326 0.95 -18.64 10.81
N ILE A 327 0.99 -19.81 11.45
CA ILE A 327 0.79 -21.11 10.81
C ILE A 327 -0.13 -22.02 11.61
N SER A 328 -0.60 -23.07 10.94
CA SER A 328 -1.38 -24.15 11.52
C SER A 328 -0.87 -25.49 10.99
N ALA A 329 -1.19 -26.60 11.66
CA ALA A 329 -0.78 -27.93 11.19
C ALA A 329 -1.25 -28.24 9.74
N PRO A 330 -2.48 -27.90 9.31
CA PRO A 330 -2.88 -28.03 7.91
C PRO A 330 -2.02 -27.23 6.92
N ILE A 331 -1.65 -26.00 7.26
CA ILE A 331 -0.80 -25.15 6.40
C ILE A 331 0.59 -25.74 6.28
N VAL A 332 1.21 -26.11 7.40
CA VAL A 332 2.54 -26.72 7.43
C VAL A 332 2.55 -28.04 6.64
N ALA A 333 1.47 -28.83 6.71
CA ALA A 333 1.33 -30.04 5.92
C ALA A 333 1.38 -29.74 4.41
N ASN A 334 0.67 -28.70 3.97
CA ASN A 334 0.66 -28.27 2.58
C ASN A 334 2.03 -27.71 2.14
N ILE A 335 2.61 -26.79 2.91
CA ILE A 335 3.91 -26.15 2.60
C ILE A 335 5.01 -27.20 2.47
N LEU A 336 5.09 -28.14 3.42
CA LEU A 336 6.19 -29.10 3.46
C LEU A 336 5.92 -30.36 2.62
N GLY A 337 4.67 -30.58 2.18
CA GLY A 337 4.25 -31.81 1.49
C GLY A 337 4.27 -33.04 2.41
N VAL A 338 3.82 -32.89 3.66
CA VAL A 338 3.88 -33.94 4.70
C VAL A 338 2.51 -34.27 5.28
N THR A 339 2.40 -35.38 6.02
CA THR A 339 1.15 -35.73 6.70
C THR A 339 0.83 -34.73 7.83
N PRO A 340 -0.46 -34.58 8.23
CA PRO A 340 -0.83 -33.71 9.35
C PRO A 340 -0.12 -34.06 10.67
N ALA A 341 0.19 -35.34 10.90
CA ALA A 341 0.98 -35.78 12.04
C ALA A 341 2.45 -35.33 11.93
N GLY A 342 3.05 -35.45 10.74
CA GLY A 342 4.40 -34.95 10.47
C GLY A 342 4.49 -33.43 10.65
N ALA A 343 3.50 -32.68 10.18
CA ALA A 343 3.42 -31.23 10.37
C ALA A 343 3.41 -30.83 11.85
N ARG A 344 2.62 -31.51 12.68
CA ARG A 344 2.60 -31.28 14.14
C ARG A 344 3.97 -31.54 14.79
N LEU A 345 4.65 -32.61 14.38
CA LEU A 345 5.99 -32.90 14.90
C LEU A 345 7.00 -31.80 14.55
N VAL A 346 6.92 -31.24 13.34
CA VAL A 346 7.78 -30.11 12.93
C VAL A 346 7.43 -28.86 13.75
N ILE A 347 6.15 -28.54 13.92
CA ILE A 347 5.71 -27.40 14.73
C ILE A 347 6.25 -27.52 16.16
N GLU A 348 6.08 -28.66 16.82
CA GLU A 348 6.54 -28.84 18.21
C GLU A 348 8.07 -28.75 18.34
N ARG A 349 8.83 -29.11 17.31
CA ARG A 349 10.29 -28.87 17.28
C ARG A 349 10.62 -27.38 17.25
N LEU A 350 9.94 -26.59 16.43
CA LEU A 350 10.15 -25.15 16.38
C LEU A 350 9.69 -24.47 17.68
N ARG A 351 8.65 -24.99 18.34
CA ARG A 351 8.25 -24.54 19.68
C ARG A 351 9.31 -24.83 20.73
N ALA A 352 9.86 -26.04 20.73
CA ALA A 352 10.95 -26.42 21.64
C ALA A 352 12.20 -25.57 21.42
N ALA A 353 12.42 -25.09 20.19
CA ALA A 353 13.48 -24.15 19.84
C ALA A 353 13.13 -22.66 20.16
N GLY A 354 11.96 -22.39 20.74
CA GLY A 354 11.51 -21.03 21.09
C GLY A 354 11.08 -20.18 19.89
N ILE A 355 10.98 -20.74 18.69
CA ILE A 355 10.66 -20.02 17.45
C ILE A 355 9.15 -19.79 17.31
N LEU A 356 8.33 -20.73 17.80
CA LEU A 356 6.88 -20.66 17.71
C LEU A 356 6.22 -20.67 19.08
N SER A 357 5.18 -19.85 19.22
CA SER A 357 4.29 -19.84 20.37
C SER A 357 2.84 -20.10 19.94
N PRO A 358 2.04 -20.83 20.72
CA PRO A 358 0.63 -21.02 20.40
C PRO A 358 -0.11 -19.69 20.56
N LEU A 359 -1.02 -19.38 19.63
CA LEU A 359 -1.95 -18.27 19.81
C LEU A 359 -3.17 -18.70 20.61
N ASP A 360 -3.70 -17.78 21.39
CA ASP A 360 -4.95 -17.98 22.12
C ASP A 360 -6.12 -18.08 21.13
N HIS A 361 -6.87 -19.18 21.24
CA HIS A 361 -8.08 -19.48 20.47
C HIS A 361 -7.90 -19.69 18.95
N GLY A 362 -8.17 -20.92 18.49
CA GLY A 362 -8.22 -21.24 17.05
C GLY A 362 -8.59 -22.71 16.82
N ARG A 363 -9.44 -22.97 15.83
CA ARG A 363 -9.67 -24.33 15.28
C ARG A 363 -9.48 -24.28 13.76
N PRO A 364 -8.37 -24.82 13.21
CA PRO A 364 -7.26 -25.51 13.90
C PRO A 364 -6.43 -24.60 14.83
N GLN A 365 -5.66 -25.21 15.74
CA GLN A 365 -4.71 -24.47 16.60
C GLN A 365 -3.71 -23.69 15.72
N LEU A 366 -3.51 -22.42 16.07
CA LEU A 366 -2.58 -21.52 15.39
C LEU A 366 -1.33 -21.32 16.24
N TYR A 367 -0.22 -21.06 15.56
CA TYR A 367 1.08 -20.79 16.14
C TYR A 367 1.68 -19.58 15.45
N ALA A 368 2.35 -18.71 16.21
CA ALA A 368 2.99 -17.51 15.71
C ALA A 368 4.49 -17.51 16.02
N ALA A 369 5.27 -17.05 15.05
CA ALA A 369 6.64 -16.60 15.24
C ALA A 369 6.60 -15.15 15.75
N GLN A 370 6.41 -14.99 17.07
CA GLN A 370 6.17 -13.67 17.67
C GLN A 370 7.32 -12.69 17.39
N GLU A 371 8.58 -13.14 17.45
CA GLU A 371 9.75 -12.29 17.14
C GLU A 371 9.69 -11.71 15.70
N ILE A 372 9.07 -12.41 14.74
CA ILE A 372 8.87 -11.87 13.38
C ILE A 372 7.76 -10.83 13.38
N LEU A 373 6.63 -11.11 14.03
CA LEU A 373 5.48 -10.18 14.09
C LEU A 373 5.89 -8.86 14.77
N ASP A 374 6.64 -8.92 15.86
CA ASP A 374 7.12 -7.75 16.59
C ASP A 374 8.06 -6.88 15.73
N LEU A 375 8.80 -7.48 14.78
CA LEU A 375 9.64 -6.75 13.82
C LEU A 375 8.84 -6.15 12.65
N LEU A 376 7.55 -6.48 12.51
CA LEU A 376 6.68 -5.95 11.46
C LEU A 376 5.72 -4.86 11.96
N GLU A 377 5.41 -4.84 13.24
CA GLU A 377 4.64 -3.76 13.90
C GLU A 377 5.54 -2.54 14.13
#